data_AF-A0A535MAL8-F1
#
_entry.id   AF-A0A535MAL8-F1
#
_cell.length_a   1.000
_cell.length_b   1.000
_cell.length_c   1.000
_cell.angle_alpha   90.00
_cell.angle_beta   90.00
_cell.angle_gamma   90.00
#
_symmetry.space_group_name_H-M   'P 1'
#
loop_
_entity.id
_entity.type
_entity.pdbx_description
1 polymer ?
#
loop_
_entity_poly.entity_id
_entity_poly.type
_entity_poly.pdbx_seq_one_letter_code
_entity_poly.pdbx_strand_id
1 'polypeptide(L)'
;MGTLPADACPFSRPFPEGFSECSTYEAVEFQPATLANAPLTPSWTCKHLGIGAYTEGFQHKYGRCALGDATARLQWLKDRIASREQAVADSEPAVKLT
;
A
#
# COMPACT_ATOMS: atom_id res chain seq x y z
N MET A 1 10.79 0.94 23.60
CA MET A 1 10.16 0.58 22.31
C MET A 1 10.83 1.45 21.27
N GLY A 2 11.55 0.86 20.31
CA GLY A 2 12.19 1.62 19.22
C GLY A 2 11.13 2.23 18.31
N THR A 3 11.36 3.48 17.90
CA THR A 3 10.49 4.16 16.93
C THR A 3 10.75 3.55 15.56
N LEU A 4 9.73 2.98 14.93
CA LEU A 4 9.85 2.47 13.57
C LEU A 4 10.22 3.61 12.61
N PRO A 5 10.96 3.34 11.52
CA PRO A 5 11.21 4.32 10.47
C PRO A 5 9.91 4.97 9.95
N ALA A 6 9.97 6.23 9.51
CA ALA A 6 8.79 7.02 9.13
C ALA A 6 7.98 6.42 7.97
N ASP A 7 8.62 5.63 7.12
CA ASP A 7 7.99 4.91 6.01
C ASP A 7 7.45 3.51 6.40
N ALA A 8 7.49 3.14 7.67
CA ALA A 8 6.90 1.91 8.15
C ALA A 8 5.38 1.89 7.94
N CYS A 9 4.87 0.73 7.52
CA CYS A 9 3.43 0.47 7.44
C CYS A 9 2.87 0.28 8.86
N PRO A 10 1.95 1.15 9.33
CA PRO A 10 1.52 1.16 10.73
C PRO A 10 0.53 0.04 11.08
N PHE A 11 -0.11 -0.56 10.07
CA PHE A 11 -1.19 -1.53 10.27
C PHE A 11 -0.66 -2.95 10.45
N SER A 12 -1.21 -3.69 11.42
CA SER A 12 -0.84 -5.08 11.69
C SER A 12 -1.10 -5.99 10.50
N ARG A 13 -0.27 -7.03 10.37
CA ARG A 13 -0.40 -8.08 9.35
C ARG A 13 -0.78 -9.40 10.01
N PRO A 14 -1.48 -10.31 9.33
CA PRO A 14 -2.03 -10.16 7.96
C PRO A 14 -3.14 -9.09 7.91
N PHE A 15 -3.37 -8.51 6.72
CA PHE A 15 -4.50 -7.59 6.55
C PHE A 15 -5.80 -8.41 6.53
N PRO A 16 -6.83 -8.01 7.30
CA PRO A 16 -8.10 -8.71 7.30
C PRO A 16 -8.82 -8.56 5.96
N GLU A 17 -9.79 -9.44 5.71
CA GLU A 17 -10.71 -9.28 4.59
C GLU A 17 -11.47 -7.96 4.70
N GLY A 18 -11.64 -7.23 3.59
CA GLY A 18 -12.29 -5.92 3.59
C GLY A 18 -11.49 -4.80 4.25
N PHE A 19 -10.19 -4.99 4.52
CA PHE A 19 -9.34 -3.98 5.14
C PHE A 19 -9.41 -2.62 4.40
N SER A 20 -9.76 -1.57 5.14
CA SER A 20 -10.01 -0.23 4.62
C SER A 20 -9.40 0.88 5.49
N GLU A 21 -8.62 0.54 6.53
CA GLU A 21 -8.05 1.53 7.46
C GLU A 21 -6.93 2.36 6.83
N CYS A 22 -6.36 1.89 5.72
CA CYS A 22 -5.36 2.64 4.94
C CYS A 22 -5.97 3.10 3.63
N SER A 23 -6.08 4.42 3.44
CA SER A 23 -6.60 5.02 2.21
C SER A 23 -5.73 4.74 0.97
N THR A 24 -4.44 4.45 1.15
CA THR A 24 -3.53 4.02 0.07
C THR A 24 -3.45 2.49 -0.08
N TYR A 25 -4.32 1.73 0.59
CA TYR A 25 -4.34 0.28 0.43
C TYR A 25 -4.80 -0.09 -0.97
N GLU A 26 -4.00 -0.90 -1.66
CA GLU A 26 -4.40 -1.53 -2.91
C GLU A 26 -4.15 -3.03 -2.77
N ALA A 27 -5.25 -3.75 -2.57
CA ALA A 27 -5.24 -5.18 -2.32
C ALA A 27 -4.63 -5.96 -3.49
N VAL A 28 -3.71 -6.85 -3.17
CA VAL A 28 -3.17 -7.87 -4.05
C VAL A 28 -3.06 -9.17 -3.29
N GLU A 29 -3.26 -10.29 -3.97
CA GLU A 29 -3.14 -11.61 -3.35
C GLU A 29 -1.65 -11.96 -3.18
N PHE A 30 -1.29 -12.49 -2.01
CA PHE A 30 0.03 -13.00 -1.70
C PHE A 30 -0.06 -14.49 -1.39
N GLN A 31 0.77 -15.27 -2.08
CA GLN A 31 0.93 -16.71 -1.88
C GLN A 31 2.19 -16.96 -1.04
N PRO A 32 2.09 -17.01 0.31
CA PRO A 32 3.22 -17.35 1.15
C PRO A 32 3.65 -18.80 0.92
N ALA A 33 4.92 -19.07 1.22
CA ALA A 33 5.49 -20.40 1.22
C ALA A 33 6.37 -20.63 2.46
N THR A 34 6.52 -21.89 2.86
CA THR A 34 7.48 -22.30 3.89
C THR A 34 8.92 -22.23 3.37
N LEU A 35 9.91 -22.41 4.25
CA LEU A 35 11.31 -22.52 3.84
C LEU A 35 11.59 -23.69 2.89
N ALA A 36 10.73 -24.71 2.90
CA ALA A 36 10.79 -25.83 1.95
C ALA A 36 10.02 -25.56 0.64
N ASN A 37 9.62 -24.30 0.39
CA ASN A 37 8.79 -23.86 -0.74
C ASN A 37 7.39 -24.50 -0.82
N ALA A 38 6.89 -25.08 0.28
CA ALA A 38 5.51 -25.57 0.32
C ALA A 38 4.55 -24.37 0.45
N PRO A 39 3.48 -24.28 -0.35
CA PRO A 39 2.53 -23.16 -0.29
C PRO A 39 1.77 -23.16 1.04
N LEU A 40 1.53 -21.97 1.57
CA LEU A 40 0.68 -21.70 2.72
C LEU A 40 -0.65 -21.08 2.26
N THR A 41 -1.60 -20.87 3.17
CA THR A 41 -2.88 -20.22 2.83
C THR A 41 -2.63 -18.83 2.22
N PRO A 42 -3.23 -18.52 1.05
CA PRO A 42 -3.18 -17.18 0.47
C PRO A 42 -3.67 -16.12 1.44
N SER A 43 -3.12 -14.92 1.32
CA SER A 43 -3.53 -13.77 2.15
C SER A 43 -3.55 -12.50 1.33
N TRP A 44 -4.41 -11.56 1.71
CA TRP A 44 -4.41 -10.22 1.11
C TRP A 44 -3.25 -9.39 1.65
N THR A 45 -2.59 -8.66 0.74
CA THR A 45 -1.57 -7.67 1.08
C THR A 45 -1.74 -6.39 0.26
N CYS A 46 -0.92 -5.39 0.54
CA CYS A 46 -0.90 -4.14 -0.22
C CYS A 46 0.18 -4.20 -1.30
N LYS A 47 -0.13 -3.74 -2.52
CA LYS A 47 0.85 -3.61 -3.61
C LYS A 47 2.06 -2.73 -3.24
N HIS A 48 1.87 -1.82 -2.29
CA HIS A 48 2.90 -0.91 -1.81
C HIS A 48 3.72 -1.47 -0.64
N LEU A 49 3.37 -2.64 -0.10
CA LEU A 49 4.11 -3.22 1.02
C LEU A 49 5.39 -3.88 0.52
N GLY A 50 6.52 -3.50 1.13
CA GLY A 50 7.82 -4.12 0.92
C GLY A 50 8.54 -4.37 2.25
N ILE A 51 9.78 -4.85 2.16
CA ILE A 51 10.66 -5.07 3.31
C ILE A 51 11.65 -3.91 3.37
N GLY A 52 11.62 -3.14 4.45
CA GLY A 52 12.67 -2.19 4.79
C GLY A 52 13.67 -2.81 5.76
N ALA A 53 14.86 -2.22 5.82
CA ALA A 53 15.86 -2.56 6.83
C ALA A 53 16.45 -1.30 7.45
N TYR A 54 16.77 -1.36 8.74
CA TYR A 54 17.52 -0.30 9.43
C TYR A 54 18.50 -0.92 10.43
N THR A 55 19.51 -0.15 10.83
CA THR A 55 20.54 -0.61 11.77
C THR A 55 20.43 0.20 13.06
N GLU A 56 20.11 -0.49 14.15
CA GLU A 56 20.15 0.06 15.50
C GLU A 56 20.76 -1.03 16.41
N GLY A 57 22.10 -1.04 16.49
CA GLY A 57 22.90 -2.11 17.10
C GLY A 57 22.95 -3.41 16.28
N PHE A 58 21.80 -3.84 15.75
CA PHE A 58 21.62 -4.99 14.87
C PHE A 58 20.82 -4.62 13.64
N GLN A 59 20.83 -5.48 12.62
CA GLN A 59 20.03 -5.30 11.42
C GLN A 59 18.59 -5.72 11.69
N HIS A 60 17.67 -4.76 11.66
CA HIS A 60 16.24 -4.98 11.83
C HIS A 60 15.54 -4.93 10.47
N LYS A 61 14.48 -5.75 10.31
CA LYS A 61 13.58 -5.71 9.15
C LYS A 61 12.21 -5.24 9.59
N TYR A 62 11.52 -4.49 8.73
CA TYR A 62 10.18 -3.99 9.00
C TYR A 62 9.34 -3.96 7.72
N GLY A 63 8.01 -3.91 7.87
CA GLY A 63 7.09 -3.68 6.76
C GLY A 63 7.16 -2.22 6.33
N ARG A 64 7.72 -1.97 5.14
CA ARG A 64 7.91 -0.64 4.56
C ARG A 64 6.79 -0.33 3.57
N CYS A 65 6.27 0.89 3.59
CA CYS A 65 5.43 1.40 2.53
C CYS A 65 6.31 2.00 1.42
N ALA A 66 6.22 1.47 0.20
CA ALA A 66 6.95 1.97 -0.96
C ALA A 66 6.58 3.42 -1.33
N LEU A 67 5.42 3.91 -0.89
CA LEU A 67 5.05 5.32 -1.04
C LEU A 67 5.85 6.25 -0.13
N GLY A 68 6.46 5.75 0.94
CA GLY A 68 7.20 6.55 1.92
C GLY A 68 6.40 6.83 3.19
N ASP A 69 6.64 8.00 3.77
CA ASP A 69 6.05 8.46 5.03
C ASP A 69 4.59 8.93 4.87
N ALA A 70 4.03 9.48 5.95
CA ALA A 70 2.66 9.98 5.95
C ALA A 70 2.41 11.11 4.92
N THR A 71 3.39 12.00 4.72
CA THR A 71 3.30 13.10 3.77
C THR A 71 3.27 12.57 2.34
N ALA A 72 4.14 11.64 2.01
CA ALA A 72 4.22 11.04 0.68
C ALA A 72 2.96 10.21 0.36
N ARG A 73 2.41 9.49 1.35
CA ARG A 73 1.11 8.78 1.21
C ARG A 73 -0.04 9.75 0.94
N LEU A 74 -0.10 10.88 1.65
CA LEU A 74 -1.10 11.90 1.42
C LEU A 74 -0.97 12.53 0.03
N GLN A 75 0.26 12.83 -0.41
CA GLN A 75 0.48 13.38 -1.74
C GLN A 75 0.02 12.42 -2.83
N TRP A 76 0.40 11.15 -2.71
CA TRP A 76 -0.04 10.12 -3.65
C TRP A 76 -1.57 10.00 -3.74
N LEU A 77 -2.30 10.15 -2.62
CA LEU A 77 -3.77 10.16 -2.64
C LEU A 77 -4.34 11.35 -3.42
N LYS A 78 -3.78 12.54 -3.20
CA LYS A 78 -4.20 13.75 -3.92
C LYS A 78 -3.99 13.57 -5.43
N ASP A 79 -2.83 13.08 -5.83
CA ASP A 79 -2.50 12.84 -7.23
C ASP A 79 -3.44 11.81 -7.87
N ARG A 80 -3.80 10.76 -7.12
CA ARG A 80 -4.74 9.72 -7.57
C ARG A 80 -6.17 10.25 -7.72
N ILE A 81 -6.63 11.11 -6.82
CA ILE A 81 -7.95 11.75 -6.92
C ILE A 81 -7.98 12.68 -8.13
N ALA A 82 -7.01 13.58 -8.26
CA ALA A 82 -6.91 14.50 -9.40
C ALA A 82 -6.86 13.74 -10.75
N SER A 83 -6.12 12.63 -10.81
CA SER A 83 -6.06 11.79 -12.02
C SER A 83 -7.41 11.17 -12.38
N ARG A 84 -8.21 10.75 -11.37
CA ARG A 84 -9.56 10.22 -11.59
C ARG A 84 -10.52 11.30 -12.05
N GLU A 85 -10.47 12.48 -11.45
CA GLU A 85 -11.30 13.63 -11.86
C GLU A 85 -11.01 14.01 -13.31
N GLN A 86 -9.74 14.07 -13.70
CA GLN A 86 -9.35 14.37 -15.07
C GLN A 86 -9.83 13.29 -16.06
N ALA A 87 -9.76 12.02 -15.68
CA ALA A 87 -10.27 10.92 -16.50
C ALA A 87 -11.79 11.00 -16.70
N VAL A 88 -12.55 11.38 -15.67
CA VAL A 88 -14.00 11.59 -15.78
C VAL A 88 -14.31 12.77 -16.70
N ALA A 89 -13.60 13.89 -16.55
CA ALA A 89 -13.77 15.05 -17.41
C ALA A 89 -13.45 14.75 -18.89
N ASP A 90 -12.43 13.92 -19.16
CA ASP A 90 -12.07 13.50 -20.52
C ASP A 90 -13.08 12.52 -21.14
N SER A 91 -13.79 11.76 -20.31
CA SER A 91 -14.78 10.78 -20.76
C SER A 91 -16.21 11.32 -20.87
N GLU A 92 -16.44 12.61 -20.58
CA GLU A 92 -17.74 13.26 -20.79
C GLU A 92 -17.88 13.64 -22.29
N PRO A 93 -18.77 12.99 -23.07
CA PRO A 93 -18.95 13.37 -24.46
C PRO A 93 -19.60 14.75 -24.49
N ALA A 94 -19.16 15.61 -25.42
CA ALA A 94 -19.86 16.84 -25.73
C ALA A 94 -21.30 16.50 -26.15
N VAL A 95 -22.24 16.56 -25.20
CA VAL A 95 -23.68 16.45 -25.46
C VAL A 95 -24.05 17.65 -26.32
N LYS A 96 -23.97 17.48 -27.64
CA LYS A 96 -24.53 18.42 -28.61
C LYS A 96 -26.05 18.34 -28.50
N LEU A 97 -26.63 19.23 -27.71
CA LEU A 97 -28.05 19.55 -27.78
C LEU A 97 -28.31 20.09 -29.20
N THR A 98 -29.00 19.30 -30.02
CA THR A 98 -29.52 19.70 -31.34
C THR A 98 -31.04 19.72 -31.25
#